data_AF-A0A3C2DWL7-F1
#
_entry.id   AF-A0A3C2DWL7-F1
#
_cell.length_a   1.000
_cell.length_b   1.000
_cell.length_c   1.000
_cell.angle_alpha   90.00
_cell.angle_beta   90.00
_cell.angle_gamma   90.00
#
_symmetry.space_group_name_H-M   'P 1'
#
loop_
_entity.id
_entity.type
_entity.pdbx_description
1 polymer ?
#
loop_
_entity_poly.entity_id
_entity_poly.type
_entity_poly.pdbx_seq_one_letter_code
_entity_poly.pdbx_strand_id
1 'polypeptide(L)'
;MILPQFYTDDIIKRAILEDINYVDAASDYLIPEDQRNEAYFVSKADGVLCGIDVAMRVFELLDDSFTAKVYMHDGDKVKNGDLIAEFSGKTTLLLKGERTALNLLQHMSGIATATAKAVKLCEGTKASIADTRKTLPSLRALQKYAVTCGGGKNHRFNLSDCAMLKDNHIDAGGGITGAVKKLRGKIGHTVKIEVETRNLDEVKEAVSAGADIIMLDNMDCDTMKKAVEIIGGKALTEASGGITDETIPSVAACGVDIISIGALTHSVQAFDISMKMKK
;
A
#
# COMPACT_ATOMS: atom_id res chain seq x y z
N MET A 1 -5.90 8.40 7.03
CA MET A 1 -5.33 7.42 7.98
C MET A 1 -4.06 8.04 8.54
N ILE A 2 -3.72 7.80 9.81
CA ILE A 2 -2.42 8.22 10.38
C ILE A 2 -1.78 6.94 10.93
N LEU A 3 -0.52 6.69 10.59
CA LEU A 3 0.21 5.54 11.12
C LEU A 3 0.63 5.84 12.57
N PRO A 4 0.36 4.93 13.52
CA PRO A 4 0.82 5.11 14.89
C PRO A 4 2.35 5.15 14.96
N GLN A 5 2.90 6.16 15.65
CA GLN A 5 4.34 6.39 15.73
C GLN A 5 5.12 5.18 16.27
N PHE A 6 4.59 4.47 17.26
CA PHE A 6 5.28 3.30 17.82
C PHE A 6 5.54 2.22 16.74
N TYR A 7 4.65 2.09 15.76
CA TYR A 7 4.77 1.11 14.70
C TYR A 7 5.83 1.54 13.67
N THR A 8 5.87 2.83 13.33
CA THR A 8 6.87 3.39 12.42
C THR A 8 8.25 3.41 13.06
N ASP A 9 8.34 3.75 14.35
CA ASP A 9 9.60 3.80 15.10
C ASP A 9 10.30 2.42 15.12
N ASP A 10 9.56 1.33 15.29
CA ASP A 10 10.13 -0.02 15.28
C ASP A 10 10.72 -0.40 13.91
N ILE A 11 10.09 0.05 12.82
CA ILE A 11 10.60 -0.17 11.45
C ILE A 11 11.85 0.68 11.24
N ILE A 12 11.78 1.97 11.59
CA ILE A 12 12.88 2.92 11.41
C ILE A 12 14.10 2.47 12.20
N LYS A 13 13.94 2.07 13.48
CA LYS A 13 15.05 1.58 14.31
C LYS A 13 15.73 0.36 13.70
N ARG A 14 14.96 -0.59 13.15
CA ARG A 14 15.54 -1.76 12.46
C ARG A 14 16.29 -1.38 11.19
N ALA A 15 15.76 -0.43 10.41
CA ALA A 15 16.41 0.07 9.20
C ALA A 15 17.69 0.86 9.50
N ILE A 16 17.69 1.70 10.53
CA ILE A 16 18.89 2.40 11.00
C ILE A 16 19.95 1.41 11.50
N LEU A 17 19.54 0.39 12.28
CA LEU A 17 20.48 -0.64 12.76
C LEU A 17 21.07 -1.49 11.62
N GLU A 18 20.33 -1.69 10.54
CA GLU A 18 20.80 -2.36 9.32
C GLU A 18 21.91 -1.53 8.63
N ASP A 19 21.69 -0.22 8.48
CA ASP A 19 22.58 0.67 7.72
C ASP A 19 23.76 1.20 8.55
N ILE A 20 23.55 1.39 9.86
CA ILE A 20 24.52 1.96 10.82
C ILE A 20 24.62 1.04 12.04
N ASN A 21 25.52 0.06 11.96
CA ASN A 21 25.74 -0.87 13.06
C ASN A 21 26.57 -0.25 14.21
N TYR A 22 27.63 0.52 13.88
CA TYR A 22 28.46 1.17 14.90
C TYR A 22 29.19 2.45 14.44
N VAL A 23 29.51 2.59 13.14
CA VAL A 23 30.17 3.77 12.57
C VAL A 23 29.68 4.03 11.15
N ASP A 24 29.50 5.30 10.80
CA ASP A 24 29.49 5.74 9.41
C ASP A 24 30.89 6.25 9.07
N ALA A 25 31.70 5.42 8.43
CA ALA A 25 33.10 5.70 8.18
C ALA A 25 33.33 6.99 7.38
N ALA A 26 32.38 7.42 6.54
CA ALA A 26 32.52 8.64 5.78
C ALA A 26 32.21 9.86 6.66
N SER A 27 31.04 9.88 7.28
CA SER A 27 30.60 11.04 8.07
C SER A 27 31.42 11.20 9.36
N ASP A 28 31.65 10.11 10.09
CA ASP A 28 32.27 10.16 11.43
C ASP A 28 33.77 10.50 11.40
N TYR A 29 34.45 10.24 10.29
CA TYR A 29 35.88 10.56 10.15
C TYR A 29 36.15 11.88 9.43
N LEU A 30 35.22 12.34 8.59
CA LEU A 30 35.40 13.55 7.79
C LEU A 30 34.83 14.80 8.45
N ILE A 31 33.74 14.68 9.22
CA ILE A 31 32.90 15.81 9.61
C ILE A 31 33.01 16.05 11.12
N PRO A 32 33.31 17.28 11.57
CA PRO A 32 33.30 17.64 12.99
C PRO A 32 31.93 17.38 13.65
N GLU A 33 31.95 16.90 14.89
CA GLU A 33 30.74 16.50 15.63
C GLU A 33 29.77 17.66 15.89
N ASP A 34 30.30 18.88 16.03
CA ASP A 34 29.56 20.11 16.28
C ASP A 34 29.09 20.81 14.99
N GLN A 35 29.51 20.32 13.81
CA GLN A 35 29.08 20.90 12.53
C GLN A 35 27.57 20.73 12.36
N ARG A 36 26.92 21.82 11.98
CA ARG A 36 25.49 21.88 11.66
C ARG A 36 25.30 22.39 10.24
N ASN A 37 24.36 21.79 9.53
CA ASN A 37 23.98 22.22 8.18
C ASN A 37 22.46 22.15 8.01
N GLU A 38 21.99 22.84 6.97
CA GLU A 38 20.65 22.66 6.44
C GLU A 38 20.68 21.70 5.25
N ALA A 39 19.62 20.92 5.09
CA ALA A 39 19.38 20.04 3.97
C ALA A 39 17.91 20.14 3.53
N TYR A 40 17.60 19.57 2.37
CA TYR A 40 16.25 19.57 1.83
C TYR A 40 15.98 18.35 0.97
N PHE A 41 14.70 17.98 0.91
CA PHE A 41 14.20 16.98 -0.03
C PHE A 41 13.63 17.66 -1.27
N VAL A 42 14.01 17.14 -2.44
CA VAL A 42 13.53 17.62 -3.74
C VAL A 42 13.05 16.43 -4.57
N SER A 43 11.87 16.59 -5.17
CA SER A 43 11.32 15.59 -6.07
C SER A 43 12.13 15.54 -7.37
N LYS A 44 12.38 14.33 -7.88
CA LYS A 44 13.02 14.08 -9.18
C LYS A 44 12.07 13.40 -10.18
N ALA A 45 10.80 13.26 -9.81
CA ALA A 45 9.75 12.64 -10.63
C ALA A 45 8.40 13.35 -10.43
N ASP A 46 7.41 12.98 -11.25
CA ASP A 46 6.03 13.44 -11.14
C ASP A 46 5.17 12.33 -10.54
N GLY A 47 4.34 12.63 -9.55
CA GLY A 47 3.51 11.62 -8.89
C GLY A 47 2.80 12.10 -7.63
N VAL A 48 2.70 11.21 -6.65
CA VAL A 48 2.07 11.46 -5.35
C VAL A 48 3.07 11.18 -4.24
N LEU A 49 3.26 12.16 -3.35
CA LEU A 49 4.12 12.04 -2.19
C LEU A 49 3.46 11.19 -1.11
N CYS A 50 4.21 10.29 -0.49
CA CYS A 50 3.78 9.56 0.70
C CYS A 50 4.98 9.13 1.54
N GLY A 51 4.86 9.26 2.87
CA GLY A 51 5.86 8.90 3.86
C GLY A 51 6.68 10.07 4.38
N ILE A 52 6.27 11.34 4.18
CA ILE A 52 7.08 12.48 4.62
C ILE A 52 7.28 12.49 6.13
N ASP A 53 6.25 12.20 6.90
CA ASP A 53 6.33 12.11 8.36
C ASP A 53 7.23 10.95 8.81
N VAL A 54 7.18 9.82 8.08
CA VAL A 54 8.04 8.66 8.34
C VAL A 54 9.51 9.01 8.08
N ALA A 55 9.79 9.77 7.01
CA ALA A 55 11.12 10.21 6.66
C ALA A 55 11.67 11.23 7.66
N MET A 56 10.86 12.21 8.09
CA MET A 56 11.26 13.16 9.15
C MET A 56 11.54 12.45 10.47
N ARG A 57 10.73 11.45 10.81
CA ARG A 57 10.90 10.65 12.02
C ARG A 57 12.25 9.93 12.10
N VAL A 58 12.87 9.59 10.97
CA VAL A 58 14.24 9.04 10.94
C VAL A 58 15.24 10.00 11.57
N PHE A 59 15.18 11.28 11.19
CA PHE A 59 16.11 12.27 11.72
C PHE A 59 15.79 12.65 13.17
N GLU A 60 14.51 12.74 13.54
CA GLU A 60 14.09 12.97 14.93
C GLU A 60 14.58 11.87 15.89
N LEU A 61 14.67 10.62 15.42
CA LEU A 61 15.20 9.52 16.23
C LEU A 61 16.72 9.53 16.37
N LEU A 62 17.42 10.22 15.45
CA LEU A 62 18.88 10.33 15.46
C LEU A 62 19.37 11.57 16.20
N ASP A 63 18.67 12.71 16.08
CA ASP A 63 19.09 14.03 16.54
C ASP A 63 17.97 14.78 17.27
N ASP A 64 18.09 14.91 18.60
CA ASP A 64 17.15 15.69 19.42
C ASP A 64 17.12 17.20 19.06
N SER A 65 18.13 17.69 18.32
CA SER A 65 18.20 19.08 17.85
C SER A 65 17.70 19.28 16.41
N PHE A 66 17.13 18.22 15.80
CA PHE A 66 16.56 18.26 14.46
C PHE A 66 15.36 19.19 14.40
N THR A 67 15.28 19.97 13.33
CA THR A 67 14.13 20.84 13.04
C THR A 67 13.79 20.74 11.56
N ALA A 68 12.51 20.67 11.22
CA ALA A 68 12.06 20.62 9.83
C ALA A 68 10.93 21.62 9.56
N LYS A 69 10.86 22.06 8.30
CA LYS A 69 9.73 22.76 7.69
C LYS A 69 9.29 21.96 6.48
N VAL A 70 8.12 21.33 6.60
CA VAL A 70 7.50 20.52 5.53
C VAL A 70 6.62 21.41 4.66
N TYR A 71 6.79 21.31 3.35
CA TYR A 71 6.02 22.08 2.36
C TYR A 71 4.96 21.24 1.66
N MET A 72 5.19 19.93 1.55
CA MET A 72 4.32 18.98 0.88
C MET A 72 4.03 17.79 1.79
N HIS A 73 2.77 17.36 1.81
CA HIS A 73 2.26 16.34 2.74
C HIS A 73 1.82 15.08 1.99
N ASP A 74 1.61 14.01 2.74
CA ASP A 74 1.19 12.73 2.17
C ASP A 74 -0.15 12.84 1.43
N GLY A 75 -0.17 12.40 0.18
CA GLY A 75 -1.29 12.54 -0.75
C GLY A 75 -1.19 13.75 -1.69
N ASP A 76 -0.27 14.67 -1.46
CA ASP A 76 -0.05 15.80 -2.37
C ASP A 76 0.52 15.32 -3.72
N LYS A 77 0.09 15.98 -4.79
CA LYS A 77 0.67 15.81 -6.12
C LYS A 77 1.99 16.58 -6.18
N VAL A 78 3.03 15.90 -6.65
CA VAL A 78 4.38 16.45 -6.77
C VAL A 78 4.87 16.39 -8.21
N LYS A 79 5.70 17.34 -8.60
CA LYS A 79 6.37 17.43 -9.89
C LYS A 79 7.89 17.43 -9.71
N ASN A 80 8.60 17.07 -10.77
CA ASN A 80 10.05 17.14 -10.80
C ASN A 80 10.53 18.57 -10.49
N GLY A 81 11.42 18.69 -9.50
CA GLY A 81 11.97 19.95 -9.04
C GLY A 81 11.24 20.55 -7.82
N ASP A 82 10.10 20.00 -7.43
CA ASP A 82 9.36 20.49 -6.26
C ASP A 82 10.16 20.30 -4.96
N LEU A 83 10.17 21.36 -4.13
CA LEU A 83 10.75 21.35 -2.79
C LEU A 83 9.75 20.72 -1.81
N ILE A 84 10.11 19.57 -1.24
CA ILE A 84 9.23 18.79 -0.36
C ILE A 84 9.34 19.25 1.09
N ALA A 85 10.58 19.39 1.58
CA ALA A 85 10.87 19.78 2.95
C ALA A 85 12.26 20.38 3.05
N GLU A 86 12.47 21.29 4.01
CA GLU A 86 13.77 21.79 4.43
C GLU A 86 13.97 21.44 5.91
N PHE A 87 15.19 21.12 6.30
CA PHE A 87 15.49 20.71 7.66
C PHE A 87 16.93 21.01 8.06
N SER A 88 17.18 21.08 9.36
CA SER A 88 18.48 21.38 9.95
C SER A 88 18.78 20.46 11.13
N GLY A 89 20.07 20.19 11.36
CA GLY A 89 20.54 19.27 12.42
C GLY A 89 22.06 19.16 12.41
N LYS A 90 22.59 18.23 13.22
CA LYS A 90 24.02 17.86 13.14
C LYS A 90 24.31 17.20 11.80
N THR A 91 25.34 17.66 11.11
CA THR A 91 25.62 17.25 9.73
C THR A 91 25.88 15.75 9.62
N THR A 92 26.59 15.16 10.58
CA THR A 92 26.83 13.71 10.64
C THR A 92 25.53 12.91 10.77
N LEU A 93 24.57 13.39 11.55
CA LEU A 93 23.30 12.70 11.79
C LEU A 93 22.33 12.86 10.61
N LEU A 94 22.36 14.00 9.91
CA LEU A 94 21.63 14.18 8.65
C LEU A 94 22.12 13.20 7.57
N LEU A 95 23.44 13.04 7.42
CA LEU A 95 24.00 12.12 6.41
C LEU A 95 23.74 10.65 6.76
N LYS A 96 23.85 10.29 8.04
CA LYS A 96 23.48 8.98 8.57
C LYS A 96 22.02 8.61 8.30
N GLY A 97 21.10 9.55 8.52
CA GLY A 97 19.67 9.32 8.30
C GLY A 97 19.26 9.29 6.82
N GLU A 98 20.07 9.83 5.92
CA GLU A 98 19.70 10.10 4.52
C GLU A 98 19.12 8.86 3.83
N ARG A 99 19.89 7.77 3.80
CA ARG A 99 19.55 6.63 2.96
C ARG A 99 18.32 5.89 3.47
N THR A 100 18.22 5.71 4.78
CA THR A 100 17.04 5.12 5.42
C THR A 100 15.80 5.98 5.17
N ALA A 101 15.88 7.30 5.36
CA ALA A 101 14.76 8.21 5.13
C ALA A 101 14.30 8.21 3.66
N LEU A 102 15.24 8.31 2.71
CA LEU A 102 14.94 8.27 1.29
C LEU A 102 14.34 6.93 0.88
N ASN A 103 14.90 5.80 1.28
CA ASN A 103 14.37 4.48 0.89
C ASN A 103 12.90 4.30 1.30
N LEU A 104 12.53 4.73 2.51
CA LEU A 104 11.14 4.68 2.99
C LEU A 104 10.24 5.64 2.21
N LEU A 105 10.65 6.91 2.07
CA LEU A 105 9.89 7.95 1.37
C LEU A 105 9.66 7.60 -0.10
N GLN A 106 10.72 7.17 -0.78
CA GLN A 106 10.71 6.80 -2.20
C GLN A 106 9.83 5.56 -2.43
N HIS A 107 9.92 4.54 -1.58
CA HIS A 107 9.09 3.33 -1.69
C HIS A 107 7.60 3.65 -1.49
N MET A 108 7.26 4.37 -0.43
CA MET A 108 5.88 4.76 -0.12
C MET A 108 5.30 5.67 -1.21
N SER A 109 6.07 6.66 -1.68
CA SER A 109 5.65 7.54 -2.79
C SER A 109 5.48 6.77 -4.10
N GLY A 110 6.27 5.74 -4.35
CA GLY A 110 6.13 4.85 -5.51
C GLY A 110 4.78 4.12 -5.51
N ILE A 111 4.38 3.59 -4.36
CA ILE A 111 3.07 2.93 -4.16
C ILE A 111 1.92 3.91 -4.33
N ALA A 112 2.00 5.09 -3.69
CA ALA A 112 0.96 6.10 -3.78
C ALA A 112 0.78 6.58 -5.23
N THR A 113 1.89 6.78 -5.95
CA THR A 113 1.88 7.17 -7.36
C THR A 113 1.24 6.10 -8.26
N ALA A 114 1.64 4.83 -8.10
CA ALA A 114 1.06 3.73 -8.87
C ALA A 114 -0.44 3.56 -8.58
N THR A 115 -0.83 3.71 -7.31
CA THR A 115 -2.23 3.62 -6.90
C THR A 115 -3.06 4.76 -7.48
N ALA A 116 -2.56 6.00 -7.44
CA ALA A 116 -3.25 7.15 -8.02
C ALA A 116 -3.46 7.01 -9.53
N LYS A 117 -2.48 6.40 -10.24
CA LYS A 117 -2.62 6.04 -11.65
C LYS A 117 -3.74 5.02 -11.85
N ALA A 118 -3.75 3.93 -11.08
CA ALA A 118 -4.79 2.90 -11.16
C ALA A 118 -6.19 3.45 -10.84
N VAL A 119 -6.33 4.29 -9.83
CA VAL A 119 -7.59 4.96 -9.46
C VAL A 119 -8.11 5.82 -10.62
N LYS A 120 -7.22 6.58 -11.26
CA LYS A 120 -7.56 7.40 -12.43
C LYS A 120 -8.09 6.56 -13.60
N LEU A 121 -7.54 5.35 -13.80
CA LEU A 121 -7.99 4.44 -14.86
C LEU A 121 -9.39 3.85 -14.61
N CYS A 122 -9.93 3.96 -13.40
CA CYS A 122 -11.31 3.57 -13.05
C CYS A 122 -12.31 4.74 -13.07
N GLU A 123 -11.87 5.98 -13.33
CA GLU A 123 -12.75 7.16 -13.32
C GLU A 123 -13.96 6.97 -14.25
N GLY A 124 -15.13 7.39 -13.77
CA GLY A 124 -16.40 7.21 -14.49
C GLY A 124 -17.08 5.84 -14.26
N THR A 125 -16.48 4.95 -13.47
CA THR A 125 -17.10 3.70 -13.03
C THR A 125 -17.36 3.73 -11.52
N LYS A 126 -18.03 2.70 -10.99
CA LYS A 126 -18.20 2.51 -9.53
C LYS A 126 -17.03 1.77 -8.87
N ALA A 127 -16.10 1.24 -9.65
CA ALA A 127 -15.05 0.37 -9.15
C ALA A 127 -14.07 1.16 -8.26
N SER A 128 -13.63 0.53 -7.17
CA SER A 128 -12.56 1.04 -6.32
C SER A 128 -11.32 0.15 -6.41
N ILE A 129 -10.15 0.78 -6.42
CA ILE A 129 -8.87 0.07 -6.41
C ILE A 129 -8.56 -0.38 -4.98
N ALA A 130 -8.19 -1.65 -4.83
CA ALA A 130 -7.75 -2.21 -3.56
C ALA A 130 -6.35 -2.84 -3.65
N ASP A 131 -5.63 -2.81 -2.53
CA ASP A 131 -4.39 -3.55 -2.36
C ASP A 131 -4.62 -5.04 -2.04
N THR A 132 -3.57 -5.75 -1.63
CA THR A 132 -3.66 -7.15 -1.19
C THR A 132 -2.77 -7.41 0.04
N ARG A 133 -2.60 -8.69 0.39
CA ARG A 133 -1.58 -9.17 1.35
C ARG A 133 -0.24 -9.51 0.71
N LYS A 134 -0.08 -9.34 -0.61
CA LYS A 134 1.18 -9.54 -1.35
C LYS A 134 2.12 -8.35 -1.12
N THR A 135 2.43 -8.11 0.15
CA THR A 135 3.23 -6.99 0.64
C THR A 135 4.62 -7.47 1.03
N LEU A 136 5.59 -6.55 1.08
CA LEU A 136 6.87 -6.84 1.69
C LEU A 136 6.68 -7.21 3.17
N PRO A 137 7.34 -8.28 3.66
CA PRO A 137 7.31 -8.65 5.07
C PRO A 137 7.68 -7.46 5.96
N SER A 138 7.01 -7.33 7.10
CA SER A 138 7.18 -6.24 8.09
C SER A 138 6.80 -4.82 7.63
N LEU A 139 6.67 -4.54 6.33
CA LEU A 139 6.34 -3.21 5.80
C LEU A 139 4.85 -3.02 5.44
N ARG A 140 4.01 -4.03 5.68
CA ARG A 140 2.59 -4.00 5.28
C ARG A 140 1.86 -2.72 5.68
N ALA A 141 2.06 -2.22 6.91
CA ALA A 141 1.37 -1.01 7.35
C ALA A 141 1.76 0.22 6.51
N LEU A 142 3.05 0.39 6.22
CA LEU A 142 3.54 1.48 5.36
C LEU A 142 2.97 1.37 3.95
N GLN A 143 2.98 0.16 3.39
CA GLN A 143 2.50 -0.07 2.03
C GLN A 143 0.99 0.13 1.89
N LYS A 144 0.19 -0.35 2.85
CA LYS A 144 -1.27 -0.14 2.87
C LYS A 144 -1.62 1.32 3.10
N TYR A 145 -0.86 2.02 3.95
CA TYR A 145 -1.03 3.46 4.11
C TYR A 145 -0.76 4.20 2.80
N ALA A 146 0.32 3.87 2.10
CA ALA A 146 0.65 4.46 0.81
C ALA A 146 -0.43 4.23 -0.27
N VAL A 147 -1.06 3.05 -0.29
CA VAL A 147 -2.22 2.78 -1.15
C VAL A 147 -3.35 3.77 -0.84
N THR A 148 -3.65 4.00 0.45
CA THR A 148 -4.69 4.97 0.82
C THR A 148 -4.33 6.42 0.46
N CYS A 149 -3.06 6.80 0.57
CA CYS A 149 -2.59 8.13 0.14
C CYS A 149 -2.74 8.32 -1.38
N GLY A 150 -2.56 7.26 -2.16
CA GLY A 150 -2.83 7.26 -3.60
C GLY A 150 -4.32 7.21 -3.99
N GLY A 151 -5.24 7.22 -3.03
CA GLY A 151 -6.69 7.17 -3.27
C GLY A 151 -7.28 5.75 -3.41
N GLY A 152 -6.47 4.72 -3.21
CA GLY A 152 -6.95 3.33 -3.14
C GLY A 152 -7.59 3.01 -1.78
N LYS A 153 -8.10 1.78 -1.66
CA LYS A 153 -8.68 1.24 -0.42
C LYS A 153 -7.90 0.01 0.03
N ASN A 154 -7.95 -0.26 1.33
CA ASN A 154 -7.28 -1.43 1.90
C ASN A 154 -8.21 -2.63 1.86
N HIS A 155 -7.74 -3.72 1.26
CA HIS A 155 -8.23 -5.06 1.54
C HIS A 155 -7.83 -5.47 2.98
N ARG A 156 -8.33 -6.61 3.48
CA ARG A 156 -7.96 -7.20 4.79
C ARG A 156 -6.45 -7.10 5.09
N PHE A 157 -6.11 -6.65 6.29
CA PHE A 157 -4.73 -6.46 6.72
C PHE A 157 -4.04 -7.79 7.04
N ASN A 158 -4.76 -8.71 7.67
CA ASN A 158 -4.25 -10.00 8.10
C ASN A 158 -5.30 -11.12 7.89
N LEU A 159 -5.03 -12.32 8.42
CA LEU A 159 -5.92 -13.49 8.27
C LEU A 159 -7.14 -13.46 9.22
N SER A 160 -7.13 -12.59 10.22
CA SER A 160 -8.16 -12.44 11.25
C SER A 160 -9.26 -11.45 10.86
N ASP A 161 -9.00 -10.49 9.95
CA ASP A 161 -9.98 -9.43 9.65
C ASP A 161 -11.13 -9.88 8.73
N CYS A 162 -10.87 -10.81 7.82
CA CYS A 162 -11.85 -11.35 6.87
C CYS A 162 -11.52 -12.81 6.53
N ALA A 163 -12.55 -13.67 6.54
CA ALA A 163 -12.43 -15.06 6.18
C ALA A 163 -12.59 -15.22 4.67
N MET A 164 -11.46 -15.18 3.97
CA MET A 164 -11.40 -15.38 2.51
C MET A 164 -11.15 -16.86 2.19
N LEU A 165 -12.15 -17.50 1.59
CA LEU A 165 -12.11 -18.87 1.10
C LEU A 165 -11.48 -18.88 -0.31
N LYS A 166 -10.31 -19.49 -0.40
CA LYS A 166 -9.64 -19.82 -1.68
C LYS A 166 -9.95 -21.25 -2.11
N ASP A 167 -9.55 -21.61 -3.32
CA ASP A 167 -9.57 -22.97 -3.87
C ASP A 167 -9.28 -24.08 -2.83
N ASN A 168 -8.13 -24.02 -2.15
CA ASN A 168 -7.68 -25.01 -1.18
C ASN A 168 -8.60 -25.08 0.06
N HIS A 169 -9.24 -23.97 0.43
CA HIS A 169 -10.19 -23.94 1.55
C HIS A 169 -11.55 -24.52 1.15
N ILE A 170 -11.97 -24.29 -0.08
CA ILE A 170 -13.21 -24.84 -0.65
C ILE A 170 -13.09 -26.36 -0.72
N ASP A 171 -11.96 -26.86 -1.25
CA ASP A 171 -11.68 -28.29 -1.37
C ASP A 171 -11.62 -28.96 0.01
N ALA A 172 -10.87 -28.39 0.96
CA ALA A 172 -10.81 -28.89 2.33
C ALA A 172 -12.13 -28.74 3.11
N GLY A 173 -12.95 -27.77 2.74
CA GLY A 173 -14.22 -27.42 3.39
C GLY A 173 -15.40 -28.30 2.96
N GLY A 174 -15.25 -29.06 1.86
CA GLY A 174 -16.31 -29.85 1.25
C GLY A 174 -17.23 -29.03 0.34
N GLY A 175 -16.67 -28.09 -0.43
CA GLY A 175 -17.39 -27.21 -1.34
C GLY A 175 -17.74 -25.84 -0.73
N ILE A 176 -18.18 -24.90 -1.58
CA ILE A 176 -18.41 -23.50 -1.19
C ILE A 176 -19.52 -23.44 -0.13
N THR A 177 -20.66 -24.07 -0.40
CA THR A 177 -21.82 -24.05 0.51
C THR A 177 -21.46 -24.60 1.90
N GLY A 178 -20.73 -25.73 1.92
CA GLY A 178 -20.28 -26.37 3.16
C GLY A 178 -19.32 -25.49 3.95
N ALA A 179 -18.32 -24.91 3.28
CA ALA A 179 -17.33 -24.04 3.89
C ALA A 179 -17.95 -22.76 4.47
N VAL A 180 -18.78 -22.06 3.68
CA VAL A 180 -19.44 -20.82 4.11
C VAL A 180 -20.37 -21.08 5.30
N LYS A 181 -21.18 -22.14 5.27
CA LYS A 181 -22.09 -22.48 6.39
C LYS A 181 -21.32 -22.80 7.67
N LYS A 182 -20.22 -23.57 7.57
CA LYS A 182 -19.36 -23.90 8.72
C LYS A 182 -18.72 -22.64 9.31
N LEU A 183 -18.23 -21.72 8.48
CA LEU A 183 -17.67 -20.46 8.94
C LEU A 183 -18.73 -19.59 9.62
N ARG A 184 -19.89 -19.41 8.98
CA ARG A 184 -20.96 -18.54 9.50
C ARG A 184 -21.46 -18.98 10.88
N GLY A 185 -21.43 -20.28 11.19
CA GLY A 185 -21.75 -20.80 12.52
C GLY A 185 -20.67 -20.59 13.60
N LYS A 186 -19.48 -20.09 13.25
CA LYS A 186 -18.33 -19.95 14.17
C LYS A 186 -17.75 -18.55 14.25
N ILE A 187 -17.75 -17.79 13.16
CA ILE A 187 -17.15 -16.46 13.12
C ILE A 187 -18.05 -15.43 13.83
N GLY A 188 -17.42 -14.39 14.40
CA GLY A 188 -18.16 -13.26 14.96
C GLY A 188 -18.92 -12.49 13.88
N HIS A 189 -20.05 -11.86 14.26
CA HIS A 189 -20.96 -11.15 13.35
C HIS A 189 -20.32 -9.97 12.58
N THR A 190 -19.14 -9.50 12.99
CA THR A 190 -18.38 -8.43 12.33
C THR A 190 -17.40 -8.94 11.26
N VAL A 191 -17.12 -10.24 11.21
CA VAL A 191 -16.18 -10.83 10.25
C VAL A 191 -16.94 -11.21 8.97
N LYS A 192 -16.51 -10.64 7.84
CA LYS A 192 -17.05 -10.98 6.52
C LYS A 192 -16.47 -12.29 5.99
N ILE A 193 -17.25 -12.98 5.17
CA ILE A 193 -16.84 -14.14 4.39
C ILE A 193 -16.73 -13.72 2.92
N GLU A 194 -15.54 -13.91 2.38
CA GLU A 194 -15.24 -13.69 0.98
C GLU A 194 -14.96 -15.03 0.30
N VAL A 195 -15.44 -15.22 -0.92
CA VAL A 195 -15.26 -16.46 -1.68
C VAL A 195 -14.61 -16.16 -3.03
N GLU A 196 -13.47 -16.79 -3.27
CA GLU A 196 -12.80 -16.81 -4.58
C GLU A 196 -13.50 -17.81 -5.50
N THR A 197 -13.92 -17.35 -6.68
CA THR A 197 -14.68 -18.13 -7.66
C THR A 197 -14.00 -18.10 -9.02
N ARG A 198 -14.02 -19.25 -9.70
CA ARG A 198 -13.32 -19.49 -10.98
C ARG A 198 -14.26 -19.57 -12.19
N ASN A 199 -15.55 -19.79 -11.95
CA ASN A 199 -16.56 -19.90 -13.00
C ASN A 199 -17.95 -19.47 -12.50
N LEU A 200 -18.92 -19.35 -13.43
CA LEU A 200 -20.26 -18.87 -13.13
C LEU A 200 -21.08 -19.81 -12.22
N ASP A 201 -20.76 -21.11 -12.18
CA ASP A 201 -21.47 -22.04 -11.30
C ASP A 201 -21.03 -21.87 -9.85
N GLU A 202 -19.73 -21.68 -9.62
CA GLU A 202 -19.19 -21.28 -8.31
C GLU A 202 -19.75 -19.93 -7.84
N VAL A 203 -19.94 -18.96 -8.75
CA VAL A 203 -20.60 -17.68 -8.44
C VAL A 203 -22.03 -17.91 -7.95
N LYS A 204 -22.84 -18.70 -8.66
CA LYS A 204 -24.22 -19.03 -8.24
C LYS A 204 -24.25 -19.72 -6.88
N GLU A 205 -23.29 -20.63 -6.65
CA GLU A 205 -23.16 -21.34 -5.38
C GLU A 205 -22.80 -20.36 -4.23
N ALA A 206 -21.82 -19.48 -4.44
CA ALA A 206 -21.40 -18.49 -3.45
C ALA A 206 -22.53 -17.50 -3.09
N VAL A 207 -23.31 -17.06 -4.08
CA VAL A 207 -24.51 -16.23 -3.86
C VAL A 207 -25.54 -16.99 -3.00
N SER A 208 -25.81 -18.26 -3.34
CA SER A 208 -26.78 -19.08 -2.62
C SER A 208 -26.34 -19.41 -1.19
N ALA A 209 -25.04 -19.55 -0.98
CA ALA A 209 -24.42 -19.75 0.32
C ALA A 209 -24.40 -18.48 1.19
N GLY A 210 -24.67 -17.31 0.59
CA GLY A 210 -24.70 -16.03 1.28
C GLY A 210 -23.31 -15.50 1.63
N ALA A 211 -22.35 -15.59 0.71
CA ALA A 211 -21.06 -14.90 0.82
C ALA A 211 -21.27 -13.38 0.87
N ASP A 212 -20.44 -12.66 1.64
CA ASP A 212 -20.52 -11.19 1.74
C ASP A 212 -19.79 -10.50 0.57
N ILE A 213 -18.74 -11.15 0.07
CA ILE A 213 -17.90 -10.69 -1.04
C ILE A 213 -17.63 -11.89 -1.95
N ILE A 214 -17.72 -11.70 -3.25
CA ILE A 214 -17.42 -12.72 -4.26
C ILE A 214 -16.32 -12.19 -5.17
N MET A 215 -15.16 -12.87 -5.13
CA MET A 215 -14.01 -12.57 -5.96
C MET A 215 -14.11 -13.38 -7.26
N LEU A 216 -14.01 -12.68 -8.39
CA LEU A 216 -13.99 -13.21 -9.75
C LEU A 216 -12.51 -13.37 -10.15
N ASP A 217 -11.95 -14.56 -9.96
CA ASP A 217 -10.53 -14.81 -10.20
C ASP A 217 -10.26 -15.11 -11.68
N ASN A 218 -9.43 -14.28 -12.32
CA ASN A 218 -8.97 -14.43 -13.71
C ASN A 218 -10.10 -14.65 -14.75
N MET A 219 -11.31 -14.14 -14.49
CA MET A 219 -12.42 -14.20 -15.45
C MET A 219 -12.25 -13.16 -16.56
N ASP A 220 -12.60 -13.52 -17.79
CA ASP A 220 -12.69 -12.55 -18.89
C ASP A 220 -13.87 -11.57 -18.68
N CYS A 221 -13.87 -10.47 -19.44
CA CYS A 221 -14.86 -9.39 -19.29
C CYS A 221 -16.31 -9.85 -19.53
N ASP A 222 -16.54 -10.77 -20.47
CA ASP A 222 -17.90 -11.23 -20.78
C ASP A 222 -18.44 -12.13 -19.68
N THR A 223 -17.57 -12.95 -19.09
CA THR A 223 -17.87 -13.79 -17.93
C THR A 223 -18.08 -12.92 -16.68
N MET A 224 -17.25 -11.90 -16.45
CA MET A 224 -17.42 -10.98 -15.32
C MET A 224 -18.75 -10.24 -15.36
N LYS A 225 -19.18 -9.73 -16.53
CA LYS A 225 -20.49 -9.06 -16.66
C LYS A 225 -21.65 -9.99 -16.26
N LYS A 226 -21.63 -11.23 -16.75
CA LYS A 226 -22.62 -12.26 -16.37
C LYS A 226 -22.57 -12.57 -14.87
N ALA A 227 -21.37 -12.64 -14.28
CA ALA A 227 -21.21 -12.87 -12.86
C ALA A 227 -21.80 -11.72 -12.04
N VAL A 228 -21.54 -10.46 -12.41
CA VAL A 228 -22.11 -9.27 -11.77
C VAL A 228 -23.65 -9.30 -11.83
N GLU A 229 -24.23 -9.67 -12.98
CA GLU A 229 -25.68 -9.84 -13.15
C GLU A 229 -26.24 -10.94 -12.23
N ILE A 230 -25.59 -12.11 -12.17
CA ILE A 230 -25.97 -13.23 -11.31
C ILE A 230 -25.94 -12.84 -9.83
N ILE A 231 -24.91 -12.10 -9.42
CA ILE A 231 -24.73 -11.65 -8.04
C ILE A 231 -25.81 -10.63 -7.67
N GLY A 232 -26.18 -9.74 -8.61
CA GLY A 232 -27.37 -8.91 -8.49
C GLY A 232 -27.42 -8.06 -7.22
N GLY A 233 -26.26 -7.59 -6.73
CA GLY A 233 -26.14 -6.80 -5.52
C GLY A 233 -26.29 -7.56 -4.19
N LYS A 234 -26.38 -8.89 -4.21
CA LYS A 234 -26.48 -9.72 -2.99
C LYS A 234 -25.15 -9.84 -2.24
N ALA A 235 -24.03 -9.61 -2.92
CA ALA A 235 -22.67 -9.57 -2.38
C ALA A 235 -21.87 -8.47 -3.09
N LEU A 236 -20.78 -8.00 -2.47
CA LEU A 236 -19.82 -7.15 -3.16
C LEU A 236 -19.05 -7.98 -4.20
N THR A 237 -18.76 -7.36 -5.33
CA THR A 237 -18.01 -7.98 -6.43
C THR A 237 -16.58 -7.47 -6.46
N GLU A 238 -15.62 -8.40 -6.49
CA GLU A 238 -14.19 -8.09 -6.57
C GLU A 238 -13.56 -8.78 -7.78
N ALA A 239 -12.89 -8.05 -8.65
CA ALA A 239 -12.06 -8.62 -9.71
C ALA A 239 -10.61 -8.73 -9.24
N SER A 240 -9.98 -9.87 -9.52
CA SER A 240 -8.58 -10.15 -9.19
C SER A 240 -7.94 -11.06 -10.25
N GLY A 241 -6.61 -11.00 -10.32
CA GLY A 241 -5.81 -11.82 -11.24
C GLY A 241 -5.64 -11.15 -12.62
N GLY A 242 -4.40 -11.13 -13.12
CA GLY A 242 -4.09 -10.54 -14.43
C GLY A 242 -4.38 -9.04 -14.61
N ILE A 243 -4.57 -8.30 -13.51
CA ILE A 243 -4.86 -6.86 -13.56
C ILE A 243 -3.60 -6.06 -13.89
N THR A 244 -3.66 -5.27 -14.96
CA THR A 244 -2.62 -4.36 -15.44
C THR A 244 -3.24 -3.00 -15.76
N ASP A 245 -2.41 -1.98 -15.97
CA ASP A 245 -2.89 -0.64 -16.35
C ASP A 245 -3.76 -0.66 -17.62
N GLU A 246 -3.48 -1.59 -18.54
CA GLU A 246 -4.22 -1.77 -19.78
C GLU A 246 -5.59 -2.47 -19.56
N THR A 247 -5.69 -3.36 -18.57
CA THR A 247 -6.92 -4.12 -18.31
C THR A 247 -7.86 -3.44 -17.32
N ILE A 248 -7.36 -2.55 -16.45
CA ILE A 248 -8.18 -1.85 -15.46
C ILE A 248 -9.44 -1.20 -16.05
N PRO A 249 -9.40 -0.43 -17.17
CA PRO A 249 -10.59 0.24 -17.68
C PRO A 249 -11.69 -0.73 -18.11
N SER A 250 -11.35 -1.84 -18.77
CA SER A 250 -12.33 -2.83 -19.23
C SER A 250 -12.90 -3.65 -18.08
N VAL A 251 -12.06 -4.02 -17.10
CA VAL A 251 -12.49 -4.70 -15.87
C VAL A 251 -13.46 -3.81 -15.08
N ALA A 252 -13.13 -2.53 -14.90
CA ALA A 252 -13.98 -1.57 -14.21
C ALA A 252 -15.33 -1.37 -14.92
N ALA A 253 -15.33 -1.32 -16.25
CA ALA A 253 -16.53 -1.22 -17.07
C ALA A 253 -17.43 -2.47 -17.02
N CYS A 254 -16.94 -3.61 -16.50
CA CYS A 254 -17.78 -4.79 -16.25
C CYS A 254 -18.76 -4.58 -15.08
N GLY A 255 -18.60 -3.50 -14.30
CA GLY A 255 -19.51 -3.18 -13.21
C GLY A 255 -19.17 -3.89 -11.90
N VAL A 256 -17.89 -4.26 -11.70
CA VAL A 256 -17.41 -4.73 -10.40
C VAL A 256 -17.31 -3.58 -9.38
N ASP A 257 -17.38 -3.88 -8.09
CA ASP A 257 -17.27 -2.88 -7.02
C ASP A 257 -15.81 -2.62 -6.63
N ILE A 258 -14.97 -3.65 -6.73
CA ILE A 258 -13.58 -3.65 -6.28
C ILE A 258 -12.70 -4.28 -7.36
N ILE A 259 -11.50 -3.72 -7.57
CA ILE A 259 -10.43 -4.34 -8.33
C ILE A 259 -9.21 -4.41 -7.43
N SER A 260 -8.77 -5.61 -7.06
CA SER A 260 -7.59 -5.79 -6.20
C SER A 260 -6.33 -6.07 -7.01
N ILE A 261 -5.27 -5.33 -6.70
CA ILE A 261 -4.04 -5.32 -7.48
C ILE A 261 -2.85 -5.60 -6.57
N GLY A 262 -2.27 -6.79 -6.69
CA GLY A 262 -1.06 -7.16 -5.94
C GLY A 262 0.14 -6.28 -6.26
N ALA A 263 0.30 -5.94 -7.54
CA ALA A 263 1.45 -5.22 -8.07
C ALA A 263 1.67 -3.85 -7.42
N LEU A 264 0.61 -3.23 -6.87
CA LEU A 264 0.68 -1.98 -6.11
C LEU A 264 1.60 -2.05 -4.87
N THR A 265 1.95 -3.26 -4.41
CA THR A 265 2.79 -3.41 -3.21
C THR A 265 4.03 -4.28 -3.41
N HIS A 266 4.01 -5.26 -4.32
CA HIS A 266 5.19 -6.12 -4.56
C HIS A 266 6.03 -5.75 -5.79
N SER A 267 5.54 -4.91 -6.70
CA SER A 267 6.20 -4.64 -7.99
C SER A 267 6.23 -3.16 -8.37
N VAL A 268 6.10 -2.26 -7.40
CA VAL A 268 6.21 -0.83 -7.66
C VAL A 268 7.65 -0.40 -7.88
N GLN A 269 7.83 0.60 -8.74
CA GLN A 269 9.08 1.32 -8.84
C GLN A 269 9.14 2.40 -7.75
N ALA A 270 10.27 2.47 -7.04
CA ALA A 270 10.51 3.53 -6.07
C ALA A 270 10.50 4.91 -6.78
N PHE A 271 9.84 5.88 -6.15
CA PHE A 271 9.74 7.25 -6.65
C PHE A 271 11.07 7.98 -6.45
N ASP A 272 11.54 8.76 -7.42
CA ASP A 272 12.87 9.39 -7.31
C ASP A 272 12.81 10.70 -6.52
N ILE A 273 13.56 10.76 -5.40
CA ILE A 273 13.67 11.91 -4.49
C ILE A 273 15.13 12.03 -4.06
N SER A 274 15.68 13.24 -4.03
CA SER A 274 17.03 13.47 -3.53
C SER A 274 17.01 14.27 -2.23
N MET A 275 17.93 13.92 -1.32
CA MET A 275 18.38 14.85 -0.29
C MET A 275 19.54 15.67 -0.84
N LYS A 276 19.55 16.97 -0.54
CA LYS A 276 20.68 17.85 -0.85
C LYS A 276 21.01 18.73 0.34
N MET A 277 22.30 18.92 0.58
CA MET A 277 22.79 19.91 1.53
C MET A 277 22.63 21.31 0.95
N LYS A 278 22.14 22.28 1.74
CA LYS A 278 22.21 23.69 1.37
C LYS A 278 23.67 24.16 1.45
N LYS A 279 24.09 24.90 0.44
CA LYS A 279 25.42 25.51 0.37
C LYS A 279 25.44 26.82 1.13
#